data_AF-A0A3C0DLE0-F1
#
_entry.id   AF-A0A3C0DLE0-F1
#
_cell.length_a   1.000
_cell.length_b   1.000
_cell.length_c   1.000
_cell.angle_alpha   90.00
_cell.angle_beta   90.00
_cell.angle_gamma   90.00
#
_symmetry.space_group_name_H-M   'P 1'
#
loop_
_entity.id
_entity.type
_entity.pdbx_description
1 polymer ?
#
loop_
_entity_poly.entity_id
_entity_poly.type
_entity_poly.pdbx_seq_one_letter_code
_entity_poly.pdbx_strand_id
1 'polypeptide(L)' 'MKHILEKQLYGLAPSDIIYHIATNYIFSFDAENRISRKHFKSVDTRPAVKEGKLDELLVATFDDLK' A
#
# COMPACT_ATOMS: atom_id res chain seq x y z
N MET A 1 15.73 6.13 2.74
CA MET A 1 14.24 6.09 2.81
C MET A 1 13.58 5.75 1.48
N LYS A 2 13.82 6.50 0.38
CA LYS A 2 13.14 6.30 -0.91
C LYS A 2 13.09 4.83 -1.36
N HIS A 3 14.22 4.14 -1.38
CA HIS A 3 14.28 2.72 -1.77
C HIS A 3 13.38 1.81 -0.91
N ILE A 4 13.35 2.01 0.41
CA ILE A 4 12.53 1.22 1.33
C ILE A 4 11.04 1.40 0.99
N LEU A 5 10.59 2.65 0.86
CA LEU A 5 9.19 2.98 0.56
C LEU A 5 8.75 2.54 -0.84
N GLU A 6 9.67 2.46 -1.80
CA GLU A 6 9.37 2.11 -3.19
C GLU A 6 9.56 0.64 -3.54
N LYS A 7 10.28 -0.15 -2.72
CA LYS A 7 10.70 -1.51 -3.08
C LYS A 7 10.53 -2.54 -1.98
N GLN A 8 10.41 -2.12 -0.72
CA GLN A 8 10.44 -3.04 0.42
C GLN A 8 9.16 -2.96 1.27
N LEU A 9 8.48 -1.81 1.27
CA LEU A 9 7.26 -1.61 2.04
C LEU A 9 6.03 -1.66 1.14
N TYR A 10 5.07 -2.51 1.52
CA TYR A 10 3.75 -2.66 0.88
C TYR A 10 2.68 -2.33 1.92
N GLY A 11 1.91 -1.28 1.66
CA GLY A 11 0.89 -0.76 2.57
C GLY A 11 -0.52 -0.98 2.01
N LEU A 12 -1.39 -1.56 2.84
CA LEU A 12 -2.81 -1.75 2.53
C LEU A 12 -3.64 -1.02 3.58
N ALA A 13 -4.49 -0.12 3.13
CA ALA A 13 -5.42 0.61 4.00
C ALA A 13 -6.86 0.16 3.70
N PRO A 14 -7.68 -0.13 4.72
CA PRO A 14 -9.02 -0.69 4.52
C PRO A 14 -10.07 0.34 4.07
N SER A 15 -9.72 1.63 4.04
CA SER A 15 -10.60 2.71 3.57
C SER A 15 -9.78 3.90 3.06
N ASP A 16 -10.40 4.71 2.21
CA ASP A 16 -9.75 5.89 1.63
C ASP A 16 -9.35 6.93 2.69
N ILE A 17 -10.11 7.06 3.76
CA ILE A 17 -9.78 7.99 4.85
C ILE A 17 -8.47 7.56 5.52
N ILE A 18 -8.36 6.28 5.88
CA ILE A 18 -7.16 5.74 6.52
C ILE A 18 -5.97 5.78 5.55
N TYR A 19 -6.22 5.48 4.28
CA TYR A 19 -5.21 5.59 3.22
C TYR A 19 -4.61 7.00 3.19
N HIS A 20 -5.43 8.05 3.08
CA HIS A 20 -4.95 9.42 2.99
C HIS A 20 -4.21 9.88 4.25
N ILE A 21 -4.71 9.52 5.44
CA ILE A 21 -4.03 9.85 6.70
C ILE A 21 -2.63 9.20 6.74
N ALA A 22 -2.55 7.90 6.44
CA ALA A 22 -1.30 7.17 6.48
C ALA A 22 -0.32 7.67 5.42
N THR A 23 -0.76 7.88 4.17
CA THR A 23 0.13 8.36 3.10
C THR A 23 0.59 9.79 3.37
N ASN A 24 -0.29 10.67 3.86
CA ASN A 24 0.13 12.04 4.18
C ASN A 24 1.15 12.06 5.32
N TYR A 25 1.00 11.20 6.33
CA TYR A 25 1.97 11.10 7.41
C TYR A 25 3.30 10.53 6.92
N ILE A 26 3.28 9.38 6.25
CA ILE A 26 4.48 8.67 5.78
C ILE A 26 5.25 9.50 4.75
N PHE A 27 4.56 10.19 3.84
CA PHE A 27 5.18 10.99 2.77
C PHE A 27 5.24 12.49 3.07
N SER A 28 4.98 12.90 4.32
CA SER A 28 4.98 14.31 4.74
C SER A 28 6.30 15.04 4.44
N PHE A 29 7.41 14.30 4.42
CA PHE A 29 8.74 14.84 4.13
C PHE A 29 9.07 14.93 2.63
N ASP A 30 8.27 14.31 1.76
CA ASP A 30 8.49 14.26 0.31
C ASP A 30 7.77 15.41 -0.41
N ALA A 31 8.16 16.65 -0.10
CA ALA A 31 7.53 17.86 -0.66
C ALA A 31 7.60 17.94 -2.19
N GLU A 32 8.61 17.31 -2.80
CA GLU A 32 8.83 17.29 -4.25
C GLU A 32 8.17 16.07 -4.94
N ASN A 33 7.42 15.24 -4.20
CA ASN A 33 6.74 14.05 -4.71
C ASN A 33 7.67 13.08 -5.47
N ARG A 34 8.92 12.93 -5.00
CA ARG A 34 9.94 12.11 -5.65
C ARG A 34 9.84 10.63 -5.30
N ILE A 35 9.01 10.26 -4.33
CA ILE A 35 8.83 8.89 -3.86
C ILE A 35 7.52 8.32 -4.42
N SER A 36 7.63 7.19 -5.10
CA SER A 36 6.47 6.48 -5.61
C SER A 36 5.59 5.95 -4.49
N ARG A 37 4.28 6.10 -4.66
CA ARG A 37 3.24 5.59 -3.76
C ARG A 37 2.62 4.29 -4.26
N LYS A 38 3.20 3.67 -5.31
CA LYS A 38 2.63 2.52 -6.01
C LYS A 38 2.41 1.28 -5.13
N HIS A 39 3.17 1.15 -4.03
CA HIS A 39 3.01 0.05 -3.08
C HIS A 39 2.06 0.36 -1.92
N PHE A 40 1.42 1.53 -1.93
CA PHE A 40 0.37 1.88 -0.98
C PHE A 40 -0.97 1.84 -1.72
N LYS A 41 -1.91 1.05 -1.23
CA LYS A 41 -3.22 0.84 -1.87
C LYS A 41 -4.35 0.88 -0.84
N SER A 42 -5.48 1.45 -1.26
CA SER A 42 -6.74 1.43 -0.50
C SER A 42 -7.48 0.15 -0.89
N VAL A 43 -7.31 -0.91 -0.09
CA VAL A 43 -7.91 -2.23 -0.31
C VAL A 43 -8.26 -2.83 1.05
N ASP A 44 -9.53 -3.19 1.22
CA ASP A 44 -9.98 -3.91 2.40
C ASP A 44 -9.58 -5.39 2.31
N THR A 45 -8.66 -5.81 3.18
CA THR A 45 -8.16 -7.18 3.23
C THR A 45 -9.03 -8.10 4.07
N ARG A 46 -9.95 -7.57 4.90
CA ARG A 46 -10.78 -8.37 5.82
C ARG A 46 -11.59 -9.47 5.12
N PRO A 47 -12.23 -9.24 3.96
CA PRO A 47 -12.96 -10.29 3.25
C PRO A 47 -12.03 -11.41 2.78
N ALA A 48 -10.90 -11.06 2.16
CA ALA A 48 -9.94 -12.02 1.64
C ALA A 48 -9.28 -12.83 2.76
N VAL A 49 -8.95 -12.22 3.90
CA VAL A 49 -8.42 -12.92 5.08
C VAL A 49 -9.45 -13.92 5.62
N LYS A 50 -10.72 -13.52 5.70
CA LYS A 50 -11.79 -14.41 6.17
C LYS A 50 -12.00 -15.63 5.26
N GLU A 51 -11.78 -15.46 3.97
CA GLU A 51 -11.89 -16.53 2.95
C GLU A 51 -10.58 -17.32 2.74
N GLY A 52 -9.48 -16.93 3.40
CA GLY A 52 -8.17 -17.55 3.19
C GLY A 52 -7.52 -17.22 1.84
N LYS A 53 -7.97 -16.16 1.16
CA LYS A 53 -7.51 -15.75 -0.19
C LYS A 53 -6.65 -14.48 -0.16
N LEU A 54 -5.92 -14.27 0.93
CA LEU A 54 -5.07 -13.08 1.05
C LEU A 54 -4.00 -13.03 -0.04
N ASP A 55 -3.38 -14.17 -0.36
CA ASP A 55 -2.31 -14.23 -1.37
C ASP A 55 -2.82 -13.85 -2.77
N GLU A 56 -4.02 -14.32 -3.15
CA GLU A 56 -4.67 -13.95 -4.41
C GLU A 56 -4.93 -12.43 -4.47
N LEU A 57 -5.40 -11.85 -3.36
CA LEU A 57 -5.63 -10.41 -3.26
C LEU A 57 -4.31 -9.63 -3.42
N LEU A 58 -3.23 -10.10 -2.80
CA LEU A 58 -1.91 -9.45 -2.88
C LEU A 58 -1.36 -9.47 -4.31
N VAL A 59 -1.43 -10.62 -4.99
CA VAL A 59 -1.01 -10.76 -6.40
C VAL A 59 -1.86 -9.91 -7.35
N ALA A 60 -3.16 -9.78 -7.07
CA ALA A 60 -4.04 -8.90 -7.85
C ALA A 60 -3.80 -7.41 -7.59
N THR A 61 -3.29 -7.06 -6.40
CA THR A 61 -3.11 -5.67 -5.97
C THR A 61 -1.74 -5.11 -6.37
N PHE A 62 -0.71 -5.96 -6.40
CA PHE A 62 0.67 -5.57 -6.69
C PHE A 62 1.22 -6.36 -7.87
N ASP A 63 1.46 -5.66 -8.99
CA ASP A 63 1.96 -6.25 -10.23
C ASP A 63 3.39 -6.82 -10.12
N ASP A 64 4.16 -6.36 -9.12
CA ASP A 64 5.56 -6.71 -8.91
C ASP A 64 5.77 -7.88 -7.94
N LEU A 65 4.70 -8.51 -7.44
CA LEU A 65 4.75 -9.75 -6.65
C LEU A 65 4.70 -11.03 -7.51
N LYS A 66 4.76 -10.90 -8.85
CA LYS A 66 4.80 -12.01 -9.80
C LYS A 66 6.22 -12.50 -10.09
#